data_AF-A0A957ZWR3-F1
#
_entry.id   AF-A0A957ZWR3-F1
#
_cell.length_a   1.000
_cell.length_b   1.000
_cell.length_c   1.000
_cell.angle_alpha   90.00
_cell.angle_beta   90.00
_cell.angle_gamma   90.00
#
_symmetry.space_group_name_H-M   'P 1'
#
loop_
_entity.id
_entity.type
_entity.pdbx_description
1 polymer ?
#
loop_
_entity_poly.entity_id
_entity_poly.type
_entity_poly.pdbx_seq_one_letter_code
_entity_poly.pdbx_strand_id
1 'polypeptide(L)'
;MPEMDGYEVLAHMKADPGLRDIPVIVISVLDEMDSIVKSIELGAEDYLPKSFDPVLLRARISACLEKKRFRDQEVEYLRHVEQLTEAAAAVETECFDPDSLSEVSARADALGHLARVFQRMAREVYDREQRLKQQVNELRIEIDQAKQTRQVTEITDTEYFQALRRRAKLLRNTLDEDDSVDE
;
A
#
# COMPACT_ATOMS: atom_id res chain seq x y z
N MET A 1 4.35 -42.28 24.49
CA MET A 1 5.00 -41.25 25.33
C MET A 1 4.30 -41.29 26.67
N PRO A 2 4.99 -41.14 27.81
CA PRO A 2 4.40 -41.44 29.12
C PRO A 2 3.38 -40.39 29.62
N GLU A 3 3.37 -39.15 29.09
CA GLU A 3 2.50 -38.08 29.59
C GLU A 3 1.43 -37.58 28.61
N MET A 4 1.65 -37.69 27.29
CA MET A 4 0.73 -37.18 26.26
C MET A 4 0.62 -38.18 25.10
N ASP A 5 -0.59 -38.37 24.58
CA ASP A 5 -0.85 -39.23 23.43
C ASP A 5 -0.48 -38.51 22.11
N GLY A 6 -0.09 -39.27 21.08
CA GLY A 6 0.27 -38.72 19.77
C GLY A 6 -0.87 -37.95 19.10
N TYR A 7 -2.13 -38.34 19.38
CA TYR A 7 -3.30 -37.59 18.94
C TYR A 7 -3.45 -36.23 19.62
N GLU A 8 -3.12 -36.14 20.91
CA GLU A 8 -3.16 -34.87 21.64
C GLU A 8 -2.09 -33.92 21.11
N VAL A 9 -0.87 -34.43 20.85
CA VAL A 9 0.20 -33.64 20.21
C VAL A 9 -0.26 -33.11 18.86
N LEU A 10 -0.84 -33.97 18.01
CA LEU A 10 -1.36 -33.57 16.70
C LEU A 10 -2.43 -32.46 16.83
N ALA A 11 -3.38 -32.64 17.74
CA ALA A 11 -4.43 -31.66 17.98
C ALA A 11 -3.86 -30.31 18.43
N HIS A 12 -2.89 -30.30 19.35
CA HIS A 12 -2.22 -29.08 19.79
C HIS A 12 -1.45 -28.40 18.66
N MET A 13 -0.73 -29.18 17.84
CA MET A 13 -0.03 -28.64 16.67
C MET A 13 -0.98 -28.01 15.66
N LYS A 14 -2.15 -28.63 15.43
CA LYS A 14 -3.15 -28.09 14.48
C LYS A 14 -3.93 -26.90 15.03
N ALA A 15 -4.02 -26.76 16.35
CA ALA A 15 -4.62 -25.59 16.99
C ALA A 15 -3.68 -24.36 17.00
N ASP A 16 -2.36 -24.57 17.01
CA ASP A 16 -1.37 -23.49 17.01
C ASP A 16 -1.19 -22.87 15.61
N PRO A 17 -1.47 -21.57 15.39
CA PRO A 17 -1.27 -20.90 14.11
C PRO A 17 0.15 -21.00 13.53
N GLY A 18 1.18 -21.11 14.38
CA GLY A 18 2.57 -21.24 13.94
C GLY A 18 2.95 -22.66 13.51
N LEU A 19 2.19 -23.68 13.93
CA LEU A 19 2.50 -25.09 13.67
C LEU A 19 1.46 -25.80 12.79
N ARG A 20 0.24 -25.25 12.66
CA ARG A 20 -0.88 -25.91 11.98
C ARG A 20 -0.60 -26.29 10.53
N ASP A 21 0.25 -25.52 9.86
CA ASP A 21 0.59 -25.74 8.45
C ASP A 21 1.72 -26.76 8.25
N ILE A 22 2.38 -27.21 9.32
CA ILE A 22 3.41 -28.26 9.23
C ILE A 22 2.72 -29.60 8.92
N PRO A 23 3.13 -30.32 7.85
CA PRO A 23 2.58 -31.64 7.54
C PRO A 23 3.05 -32.66 8.59
N VAL A 24 2.11 -33.44 9.13
CA VAL A 24 2.38 -34.44 10.16
C VAL A 24 1.99 -35.82 9.65
N ILE A 25 2.92 -36.77 9.69
CA ILE A 25 2.66 -38.18 9.41
C ILE A 25 2.62 -38.92 10.74
N VAL A 26 1.51 -39.57 11.03
CA VAL A 26 1.35 -40.36 12.26
C VAL A 26 1.91 -41.75 12.06
N ILE A 27 2.79 -42.19 12.97
CA ILE A 27 3.37 -43.53 12.94
C ILE A 27 3.04 -44.28 14.24
N SER A 28 2.23 -45.33 14.15
CA SER A 28 1.75 -46.08 15.32
C SER A 28 1.79 -47.59 15.10
N VAL A 29 1.73 -48.36 16.21
CA VAL A 29 1.64 -49.83 16.18
C VAL A 29 0.19 -50.30 15.92
N LEU A 30 -0.79 -49.43 16.22
CA LEU A 30 -2.22 -49.73 16.13
C LEU A 30 -2.69 -49.64 14.68
N ASP A 31 -2.59 -50.72 13.91
CA ASP A 31 -3.06 -50.76 12.50
C ASP A 31 -4.59 -51.00 12.40
N GLU A 32 -5.36 -50.29 13.22
CA GLU A 32 -6.82 -50.33 13.21
C GLU A 32 -7.35 -49.18 12.36
N MET A 33 -8.33 -49.47 11.50
CA MET A 33 -8.95 -48.47 10.62
C MET A 33 -9.44 -47.22 11.38
N ASP A 34 -9.99 -47.41 12.58
CA ASP A 34 -10.48 -46.30 13.41
C ASP A 34 -9.35 -45.35 13.84
N SER A 35 -8.15 -45.88 14.09
CA SER A 35 -6.97 -45.08 14.43
C SER A 35 -6.49 -44.25 13.23
N ILE A 36 -6.54 -44.84 12.03
CA ILE A 36 -6.22 -44.15 10.77
C ILE A 36 -7.19 -43.00 10.55
N VAL A 37 -8.50 -43.29 10.56
CA VAL A 37 -9.54 -42.28 10.34
C VAL A 37 -9.41 -41.14 11.34
N LYS A 38 -9.29 -41.46 12.63
CA LYS A 38 -9.11 -40.46 13.68
C LYS A 38 -7.89 -39.58 13.46
N SER A 39 -6.76 -40.14 13.02
CA SER A 39 -5.55 -39.35 12.75
C SER A 39 -5.77 -38.34 11.61
N ILE A 40 -6.44 -38.75 10.54
CA ILE A 40 -6.72 -37.89 9.39
C ILE A 40 -7.73 -36.80 9.75
N GLU A 41 -8.78 -37.13 10.51
CA GLU A 41 -9.78 -36.16 10.98
C GLU A 41 -9.17 -35.09 11.90
N LEU A 42 -8.17 -35.47 12.70
CA LEU A 42 -7.38 -34.54 13.52
C LEU A 42 -6.37 -33.70 12.72
N GLY A 43 -6.28 -33.91 11.41
CA GLY A 43 -5.43 -33.13 10.50
C GLY A 43 -4.06 -33.74 10.23
N ALA A 44 -3.83 -35.03 10.49
CA ALA A 44 -2.66 -35.71 9.97
C ALA A 44 -2.70 -35.71 8.44
N GLU A 45 -1.54 -35.53 7.83
CA GLU A 45 -1.39 -35.61 6.37
C GLU A 45 -1.40 -37.07 5.91
N ASP A 46 -0.88 -37.97 6.76
CA ASP A 46 -0.80 -39.40 6.46
C ASP A 46 -0.67 -40.23 7.73
N TYR A 47 -0.90 -41.53 7.59
CA TYR A 47 -0.76 -42.53 8.65
C TYR A 47 0.08 -43.70 8.15
N LEU A 48 0.99 -44.20 9.00
CA LEU A 48 1.84 -45.32 8.66
C LEU A 48 2.02 -46.29 9.84
N PRO A 49 1.75 -47.60 9.68
CA PRO A 49 2.01 -48.57 10.73
C PRO A 49 3.53 -48.72 10.94
N LYS A 50 3.99 -48.84 12.19
CA LYS A 50 5.44 -48.89 12.55
C LYS A 50 6.25 -49.98 11.81
N SER A 51 5.60 -51.04 11.35
CA SER A 51 6.18 -52.02 10.42
C SER A 51 6.02 -51.54 8.98
N PHE A 52 6.76 -50.49 8.61
CA PHE A 52 6.70 -49.91 7.27
C PHE A 52 7.93 -50.21 6.43
N ASP A 53 7.74 -50.25 5.12
CA ASP A 53 8.84 -50.22 4.16
C ASP A 53 9.46 -48.81 4.15
N PRO A 54 10.79 -48.66 4.39
CA PRO A 54 11.47 -47.38 4.26
C PRO A 54 11.27 -46.69 2.90
N VAL A 55 11.11 -47.46 1.82
CA VAL A 55 10.81 -46.93 0.48
C VAL A 55 9.43 -46.28 0.46
N LEU A 56 8.43 -46.91 1.09
CA LEU A 56 7.09 -46.36 1.22
C LEU A 56 7.07 -45.09 2.07
N LEU A 57 7.77 -45.09 3.22
CA LEU A 57 7.89 -43.90 4.06
C LEU A 57 8.50 -42.74 3.28
N ARG A 58 9.59 -42.98 2.53
CA ARG A 58 10.23 -41.94 1.71
C ARG A 58 9.27 -41.39 0.66
N ALA A 59 8.51 -42.24 -0.03
CA ALA A 59 7.53 -41.80 -1.01
C ALA A 59 6.45 -40.89 -0.39
N ARG A 60 5.94 -41.25 0.79
CA ARG A 60 4.94 -40.46 1.54
C ARG A 60 5.49 -39.12 2.00
N ILE A 61 6.70 -39.11 2.56
CA ILE A 61 7.39 -37.87 2.97
C ILE A 61 7.56 -36.93 1.76
N SER A 62 8.06 -37.45 0.63
CA SER A 62 8.22 -36.65 -0.58
C SER A 62 6.91 -36.04 -1.06
N ALA A 63 5.82 -36.82 -1.06
CA ALA A 63 4.49 -36.32 -1.44
C ALA A 63 3.98 -35.22 -0.49
N CYS A 64 4.16 -35.40 0.82
CA CYS A 64 3.76 -34.39 1.82
C CYS A 64 4.55 -33.08 1.65
N LEU A 65 5.87 -33.17 1.44
CA LEU A 65 6.73 -32.01 1.24
C LEU A 65 6.42 -31.29 -0.07
N GLU A 66 6.16 -32.03 -1.15
CA GLU A 66 5.78 -31.46 -2.43
C GLU A 66 4.44 -30.71 -2.35
N LYS A 67 3.45 -31.32 -1.69
CA LYS A 67 2.16 -30.68 -1.43
C LYS A 67 2.31 -29.41 -0.57
N LYS A 68 3.13 -29.44 0.48
CA LYS A 68 3.43 -28.26 1.31
C LYS A 68 4.08 -27.16 0.47
N ARG A 69 5.08 -27.51 -0.35
CA ARG A 69 5.76 -26.56 -1.23
C ARG A 69 4.80 -25.87 -2.20
N PHE A 70 3.89 -26.62 -2.82
CA PHE A 70 2.90 -26.03 -3.71
C PHE A 70 1.94 -25.09 -2.98
N ARG A 71 1.47 -25.49 -1.80
CA ARG A 71 0.59 -24.65 -0.98
C ARG A 71 1.29 -23.35 -0.55
N ASP A 72 2.55 -23.42 -0.17
CA ASP A 72 3.33 -22.24 0.21
C ASP A 72 3.54 -21.29 -0.96
N GLN A 73 3.86 -21.84 -2.13
CA GLN A 73 3.98 -21.06 -3.36
C GLN A 73 2.67 -20.39 -3.76
N GLU A 74 1.53 -21.07 -3.59
CA GLU A 74 0.20 -20.52 -3.88
C GLU A 74 -0.15 -19.38 -2.92
N VAL A 75 0.07 -19.56 -1.62
CA VAL A 75 -0.16 -18.52 -0.60
C VAL A 75 0.71 -17.30 -0.89
N GLU A 76 1.98 -17.51 -1.21
CA GLU A 76 2.91 -16.44 -1.55
C GLU A 76 2.50 -15.72 -2.85
N TYR A 77 2.06 -16.47 -3.87
CA TYR A 77 1.56 -15.90 -5.12
C TYR A 77 0.33 -15.02 -4.89
N LEU A 78 -0.66 -15.51 -4.14
CA LEU A 78 -1.86 -14.75 -3.81
C LEU A 78 -1.55 -13.48 -3.03
N ARG A 79 -0.62 -13.55 -2.06
CA ARG A 79 -0.15 -12.37 -1.32
C ARG A 79 0.40 -11.28 -2.24
N HIS A 80 1.19 -11.66 -3.25
CA HIS A 80 1.74 -10.69 -4.21
C HIS A 80 0.66 -10.11 -5.14
N VAL A 81 -0.34 -10.90 -5.54
CA VAL A 81 -1.48 -10.40 -6.31
C VAL A 81 -2.27 -9.38 -5.48
N GLU A 82 -2.50 -9.67 -4.21
CA GLU A 82 -3.17 -8.78 -3.27
C GLU A 82 -2.44 -7.43 -3.15
N GLN A 83 -1.12 -7.46 -2.95
CA GLN A 83 -0.28 -6.24 -2.94
C GLN A 83 -0.42 -5.41 -4.21
N LEU A 84 -0.47 -6.04 -5.39
CA LEU A 84 -0.68 -5.35 -6.66
C LEU A 84 -2.07 -4.71 -6.75
N THR A 85 -3.11 -5.40 -6.29
CA THR A 85 -4.46 -4.83 -6.26
C THR A 85 -4.59 -3.69 -5.26
N GLU A 86 -3.95 -3.78 -4.10
CA GLU A 86 -3.90 -2.68 -3.11
C GLU A 86 -3.17 -1.46 -3.67
N ALA A 87 -2.03 -1.67 -4.33
CA ALA A 87 -1.30 -0.60 -5.00
C ALA A 87 -2.15 0.06 -6.12
N ALA A 88 -2.92 -0.71 -6.87
CA ALA A 88 -3.86 -0.19 -7.85
C ALA A 88 -4.95 0.69 -7.22
N ALA A 89 -5.57 0.22 -6.13
CA ALA A 89 -6.56 0.98 -5.37
C ALA A 89 -5.95 2.26 -4.73
N ALA A 90 -4.68 2.20 -4.31
CA ALA A 90 -3.97 3.35 -3.75
C ALA A 90 -3.74 4.45 -4.80
N VAL A 91 -3.53 4.09 -6.07
CA VAL A 91 -3.45 5.06 -7.18
C VAL A 91 -4.80 5.75 -7.38
N GLU A 92 -5.91 5.00 -7.37
CA GLU A 92 -7.26 5.58 -7.51
C GLU A 92 -7.62 6.55 -6.38
N THR A 93 -7.08 6.32 -5.19
CA THR A 93 -7.35 7.15 -3.99
C THR A 93 -6.28 8.21 -3.74
N GLU A 94 -5.39 8.46 -4.71
CA GLU A 94 -4.27 9.42 -4.62
C GLU A 94 -3.28 9.18 -3.46
N CYS A 95 -3.33 8.00 -2.83
CA CYS A 95 -2.51 7.60 -1.68
C CYS A 95 -1.39 6.61 -2.07
N PHE A 96 -1.02 6.57 -3.35
CA PHE A 96 -0.04 5.62 -3.84
C PHE A 96 1.36 5.88 -3.29
N ASP A 97 1.95 4.85 -2.67
CA ASP A 97 3.37 4.81 -2.31
C ASP A 97 4.16 4.07 -3.40
N PRO A 98 5.13 4.73 -4.08
CA PRO A 98 5.96 4.10 -5.09
C PRO A 98 6.74 2.86 -4.61
N ASP A 99 7.05 2.76 -3.33
CA ASP A 99 7.88 1.69 -2.77
C ASP A 99 7.06 0.47 -2.31
N SER A 100 5.73 0.59 -2.28
CA SER A 100 4.78 -0.46 -1.87
C SER A 100 4.92 -1.78 -2.65
N LEU A 101 5.39 -1.72 -3.90
CA LEU A 101 5.57 -2.87 -4.78
C LEU A 101 7.03 -3.32 -4.96
N SER A 102 7.96 -2.80 -4.17
CA SER A 102 9.40 -3.12 -4.28
C SER A 102 9.70 -4.62 -4.18
N GLU A 103 8.99 -5.33 -3.31
CA GLU A 103 9.12 -6.79 -3.14
C GLU A 103 8.63 -7.56 -4.38
N VAL A 104 7.43 -7.24 -4.87
CA VAL A 104 6.87 -7.88 -6.07
C VAL A 104 7.71 -7.55 -7.31
N SER A 105 8.20 -6.31 -7.43
CA SER A 105 8.95 -5.83 -8.58
C SER A 105 10.38 -6.36 -8.66
N ALA A 106 10.92 -6.93 -7.58
CA ALA A 106 12.20 -7.64 -7.58
C ALA A 106 12.12 -9.01 -8.28
N ARG A 107 10.91 -9.56 -8.48
CA ARG A 107 10.72 -10.89 -9.07
C ARG A 107 11.08 -10.92 -10.55
N ALA A 108 11.61 -12.06 -11.01
CA ALA A 108 12.02 -12.27 -12.40
C ALA A 108 10.91 -12.80 -13.33
N ASP A 109 9.70 -13.02 -12.80
CA ASP A 109 8.56 -13.61 -13.51
C ASP A 109 7.60 -12.54 -14.10
N ALA A 110 6.50 -13.01 -14.67
CA ALA A 110 5.46 -12.17 -15.24
C ALA A 110 4.86 -11.20 -14.21
N LEU A 111 4.72 -11.64 -12.95
CA LEU A 111 4.19 -10.82 -11.87
C LEU A 111 5.15 -9.68 -11.53
N GLY A 112 6.45 -9.96 -11.45
CA GLY A 112 7.46 -8.92 -11.27
C GLY A 112 7.55 -7.97 -12.45
N HIS A 113 7.37 -8.45 -13.69
CA HIS A 113 7.29 -7.57 -14.85
C HIS A 113 6.08 -6.64 -14.77
N LEU A 114 4.89 -7.17 -14.46
CA LEU A 114 3.68 -6.40 -14.29
C LEU A 114 3.83 -5.35 -13.18
N ALA A 115 4.42 -5.72 -12.04
CA ALA A 115 4.69 -4.80 -10.93
C ALA A 115 5.59 -3.64 -11.36
N ARG A 116 6.68 -3.90 -12.10
CA ARG A 116 7.57 -2.84 -12.61
C ARG A 116 6.88 -1.90 -13.60
N VAL A 117 6.07 -2.45 -14.50
CA VAL A 117 5.30 -1.65 -15.47
C VAL A 117 4.27 -0.80 -14.73
N PHE A 118 3.54 -1.40 -13.79
CA PHE A 118 2.56 -0.69 -12.97
C PHE A 118 3.20 0.43 -12.14
N GLN A 119 4.30 0.15 -11.43
CA GLN A 119 5.05 1.16 -10.67
C GLN A 119 5.46 2.36 -11.54
N ARG A 120 5.92 2.09 -12.77
CA ARG A 120 6.28 3.17 -13.72
C ARG A 120 5.06 4.01 -14.10
N MET A 121 3.97 3.37 -14.51
CA MET A 121 2.74 4.09 -14.89
C MET A 121 2.15 4.86 -13.72
N ALA A 122 2.07 4.25 -12.54
CA ALA A 122 1.55 4.87 -11.32
C ALA A 122 2.37 6.11 -10.93
N ARG A 123 3.71 6.03 -11.00
CA ARG A 123 4.59 7.18 -10.74
C ARG A 123 4.38 8.30 -11.76
N GLU A 124 4.27 7.97 -13.06
CA GLU A 124 4.01 8.96 -14.10
C GLU A 124 2.66 9.67 -13.91
N VAL A 125 1.61 8.92 -13.56
CA VAL A 125 0.27 9.47 -13.27
C VAL A 125 0.34 10.38 -12.04
N TYR A 126 0.97 9.91 -10.96
CA TYR A 126 1.14 10.69 -9.74
C TYR A 126 1.88 12.01 -10.01
N ASP A 127 3.04 11.97 -10.67
CA ASP A 127 3.84 13.16 -11.01
C ASP A 127 3.09 14.13 -11.93
N ARG A 128 2.25 13.61 -12.82
CA ARG A 128 1.41 14.43 -13.69
C ARG A 128 0.31 15.14 -12.91
N GLU A 129 -0.37 14.44 -12.01
CA GLU A 129 -1.42 15.02 -11.18
C GLU A 129 -0.87 16.10 -10.24
N GLN A 130 0.27 15.85 -9.60
CA GLN A 130 0.90 16.86 -8.74
C GLN A 130 1.27 18.13 -9.51
N ARG A 131 1.83 17.99 -10.72
CA ARG A 131 2.10 19.13 -11.60
C ARG A 131 0.83 19.89 -11.99
N LEU A 132 -0.24 19.18 -12.34
CA LEU A 132 -1.52 19.82 -12.67
C LEU A 132 -2.12 20.55 -11.48
N LYS A 133 -2.09 19.95 -10.27
CA LYS A 133 -2.53 20.58 -9.03
C LYS A 133 -1.72 21.85 -8.73
N GLN A 134 -0.40 21.80 -8.91
CA GLN A 134 0.48 22.97 -8.76
C GLN A 134 0.10 24.09 -9.72
N GLN A 135 -0.05 23.79 -11.02
CA GLN A 135 -0.42 24.77 -12.04
C GLN A 135 -1.80 25.38 -11.80
N VAL A 136 -2.79 24.58 -11.39
CA VAL A 136 -4.13 25.09 -11.05
C VAL A 136 -4.06 26.04 -9.85
N ASN A 137 -3.25 25.71 -8.82
CA ASN A 137 -3.07 26.58 -7.67
C ASN A 137 -2.38 27.90 -8.05
N GLU A 138 -1.33 27.86 -8.87
CA GLU A 138 -0.64 29.06 -9.38
C GLU A 138 -1.59 29.95 -10.18
N LEU A 139 -2.32 29.38 -11.15
CA LEU A 139 -3.31 30.11 -11.95
C LEU A 139 -4.41 30.74 -11.07
N ARG A 140 -4.84 30.05 -10.02
CA ARG A 140 -5.85 30.57 -9.09
C ARG A 140 -5.33 31.79 -8.33
N ILE A 141 -4.08 31.75 -7.87
CA ILE A 141 -3.42 32.88 -7.21
C ILE A 141 -3.31 34.08 -8.17
N GLU A 142 -2.87 33.85 -9.41
CA GLU A 142 -2.75 34.90 -10.41
C GLU A 142 -4.09 35.56 -10.74
N ILE A 143 -5.15 34.76 -10.93
CA ILE A 143 -6.50 35.26 -11.20
C ILE A 143 -7.02 36.09 -10.03
N ASP A 144 -6.81 35.64 -8.79
CA ASP A 144 -7.26 36.36 -7.59
C ASP A 144 -6.53 37.71 -7.45
N GLN A 145 -5.21 37.74 -7.70
CA GLN A 145 -4.44 38.99 -7.71
C GLN A 145 -4.88 39.94 -8.84
N ALA A 146 -5.14 39.41 -10.03
CA ALA A 146 -5.61 40.19 -11.17
C ALA A 146 -7.01 40.78 -10.91
N LYS A 147 -7.91 40.03 -10.27
CA LYS A 147 -9.23 40.52 -9.84
C LYS A 147 -9.12 41.61 -8.78
N GLN A 148 -8.29 41.42 -7.75
CA GLN A 148 -8.06 42.45 -6.74
C GLN A 148 -7.50 43.73 -7.34
N THR A 149 -6.51 43.62 -8.24
CA THR A 149 -5.93 44.78 -8.91
C THR A 149 -6.98 45.54 -9.71
N ARG A 150 -7.84 44.84 -10.47
CA ARG A 150 -8.96 45.47 -11.19
C ARG A 150 -9.92 46.21 -10.27
N GLN A 151 -10.34 45.58 -9.17
CA GLN A 151 -11.22 46.22 -8.18
C GLN A 151 -10.60 47.47 -7.56
N VAL A 152 -9.30 47.42 -7.22
CA VAL A 152 -8.60 48.58 -6.68
C VAL A 152 -8.53 49.70 -7.71
N THR A 153 -8.21 49.42 -8.99
CA THR A 153 -8.24 50.45 -10.04
C THR A 153 -9.61 51.08 -10.19
N GLU A 154 -10.68 50.28 -10.19
CA GLU A 154 -12.06 50.76 -10.34
C GLU A 154 -12.47 51.71 -9.19
N ILE A 155 -12.00 51.43 -7.96
CA ILE A 155 -12.18 52.30 -6.80
C ILE A 155 -11.30 53.56 -6.85
N THR A 156 -10.06 53.44 -7.34
CA THR A 156 -9.17 54.61 -7.47
C THR A 156 -9.56 55.54 -8.63
N ASP A 157 -10.20 54.99 -9.67
CA ASP A 157 -10.68 55.72 -10.83
C ASP A 157 -12.04 56.40 -10.59
N THR A 158 -12.69 56.12 -9.46
CA THR A 158 -13.93 56.81 -9.10
C THR A 158 -13.66 58.31 -8.91
N GLU A 159 -14.53 59.18 -9.45
CA GLU A 159 -14.35 60.64 -9.44
C GLU A 159 -14.07 61.21 -8.04
N TYR A 160 -14.67 60.61 -7.00
CA TYR A 160 -14.46 60.98 -5.60
C TYR A 160 -13.00 60.83 -5.16
N PHE A 161 -12.34 59.73 -5.51
CA PHE A 161 -10.97 59.45 -5.12
C PHE A 161 -9.97 60.33 -5.88
N GLN A 162 -10.22 60.57 -7.17
CA GLN A 162 -9.44 61.51 -7.97
C GLN A 162 -9.57 62.96 -7.48
N ALA A 163 -10.78 63.37 -7.04
CA ALA A 163 -11.01 64.69 -6.45
C ALA A 163 -10.29 64.84 -5.10
N LEU A 164 -10.33 63.80 -4.26
CA LEU A 164 -9.61 63.77 -2.98
C LEU A 164 -8.09 63.87 -3.18
N ARG A 165 -7.53 63.15 -4.17
CA ARG A 165 -6.11 63.19 -4.51
C ARG A 165 -5.68 64.56 -5.06
N ARG A 166 -6.53 65.22 -5.86
CA ARG A 166 -6.31 66.61 -6.30
C ARG A 166 -6.29 67.58 -5.12
N ARG A 167 -7.23 67.45 -4.18
CA ARG A 167 -7.33 68.31 -2.99
C ARG A 167 -6.16 68.13 -2.03
N ALA A 168 -5.68 66.90 -1.83
CA ALA A 168 -4.49 66.63 -1.04
C ALA A 168 -3.21 67.18 -1.69
N LYS A 169 -3.11 67.14 -3.03
CA LYS A 169 -1.96 67.69 -3.76
C LYS A 169 -1.91 69.22 -3.69
N LEU A 170 -3.07 69.88 -3.73
CA LEU A 170 -3.19 71.32 -3.51
C LEU A 170 -2.71 71.72 -2.12
N LEU A 171 -3.16 71.01 -1.07
CA LEU A 171 -2.72 71.27 0.30
C LEU A 171 -1.21 71.07 0.49
N ARG A 172 -0.61 70.10 -0.20
CA ARG A 172 0.83 69.85 -0.15
C ARG A 172 1.64 70.94 -0.85
N ASN A 173 1.21 71.39 -2.03
CA ASN A 173 1.88 72.49 -2.73
C ASN A 173 1.76 73.82 -1.97
N THR A 174 0.64 74.08 -1.30
CA THR A 174 0.51 75.28 -0.45
C THR A 174 1.39 75.23 0.80
N LEU A 175 1.74 74.04 1.30
CA LEU A 175 2.68 73.86 2.42
C LEU A 175 4.14 73.97 1.96
N ASP A 176 4.47 73.49 0.75
CA ASP A 176 5.81 73.63 0.17
C ASP A 176 6.13 75.07 -0.30
N GLU A 177 5.11 75.90 -0.60
CA GLU A 177 5.28 77.33 -0.94
C GLU A 177 5.55 78.20 0.31
N ASP A 178 4.97 77.86 1.47
CA ASP A 178 5.17 78.61 2.73
C ASP A 178 6.57 78.40 3.36
N ASP A 179 7.26 77.28 3.10
CA ASP A 179 8.64 77.01 3.57
C ASP A 179 9.74 77.68 2.71
N SER A 180 9.37 78.41 1.64
CA SER A 180 10.31 79.09 0.74
C SER A 180 10.44 80.61 0.95
N VAL A 181 9.79 81.14 1.99
CA VAL A 181 9.71 82.59 2.27
C VAL A 181 10.58 83.05 3.46
N ASP A 182 11.23 82.15 4.19
CA ASP A 182 12.19 82.53 5.25
C ASP A 182 13.66 82.44 4.75
N GLU A 183 14.07 83.43 3.93
CA GLU A 183 15.47 83.88 3.80
C GLU A 183 15.65 85.25 4.48
#